data_AF-A0A820AUP2-F1
#
_entry.id   AF-A0A820AUP2-F1
#
_cell.length_a   1.000
_cell.length_b   1.000
_cell.length_c   1.000
_cell.angle_alpha   90.00
_cell.angle_beta   90.00
_cell.angle_gamma   90.00
#
_symmetry.space_group_name_H-M   'P 1'
#
loop_
_entity.id
_entity.type
_entity.pdbx_description
1 polymer ?
#
loop_
_entity_poly.entity_id
_entity_poly.type
_entity_poly.pdbx_seq_one_letter_code
_entity_poly.pdbx_strand_id
1 'polypeptide(L)' 'TIDYIYYQRDRIRPRQLLNALYNDGEQAKRDDFTLPNEQHPSDHLPLMAEFVLLPSSSTNDNISESKK' A
#
# COMPACT_ATOMS: atom_id res chain seq x y z
N THR A 1 7.65 14.12 5.74
CA THR A 1 6.59 13.22 5.25
C THR A 1 5.53 13.09 6.33
N ILE A 2 4.27 13.37 5.99
CA ILE A 2 3.15 13.50 6.95
C ILE A 2 1.97 12.57 6.63
N ASP A 3 1.92 11.97 5.45
CA ASP A 3 0.87 11.02 5.04
C ASP A 3 1.35 9.58 5.16
N TYR A 4 0.46 8.69 5.62
CA TYR A 4 0.77 7.27 5.84
C TYR A 4 -0.45 6.39 5.57
N ILE A 5 -0.19 5.17 5.08
CA ILE A 5 -1.19 4.09 4.99
C ILE A 5 -0.83 3.04 6.04
N TYR A 6 -1.62 2.95 7.11
CA TYR A 6 -1.47 1.92 8.12
C TYR A 6 -2.22 0.65 7.72
N TYR A 7 -1.64 -0.52 8.01
CA TYR A 7 -2.22 -1.82 7.71
C TYR A 7 -1.93 -2.84 8.80
N GLN A 8 -2.78 -3.88 8.89
CA GLN A 8 -2.58 -4.97 9.84
C GLN A 8 -1.49 -5.92 9.35
N ARG A 9 -0.30 -5.85 9.94
CA ARG A 9 0.91 -6.60 9.53
C ARG A 9 0.70 -8.11 9.36
N ASP A 10 -0.13 -8.71 10.20
CA ASP A 10 -0.34 -10.16 10.21
C ASP A 10 -1.35 -10.65 9.16
N ARG A 11 -2.09 -9.72 8.56
CA ARG A 11 -3.15 -10.01 7.58
C ARG A 11 -2.87 -9.38 6.22
N ILE A 12 -2.05 -8.33 6.15
CA ILE A 12 -1.86 -7.54 4.94
C ILE A 12 -0.37 -7.40 4.68
N ARG A 13 0.07 -7.72 3.46
CA ARG A 13 1.44 -7.52 3.01
C ARG A 13 1.47 -6.50 1.87
N PRO A 14 2.29 -5.44 1.96
CA PRO A 14 2.53 -4.57 0.81
C PRO A 14 3.29 -5.38 -0.25
N ARG A 15 2.76 -5.38 -1.47
CA ARG A 15 3.42 -6.01 -2.61
C ARG A 15 4.35 -5.02 -3.31
N GLN A 16 3.82 -3.84 -3.62
CA GLN A 16 4.55 -2.78 -4.29
C GLN A 16 3.89 -1.43 -4.05
N LEU A 17 4.68 -0.35 -4.10
CA LEU A 17 4.17 1.01 -4.26
C LEU A 17 3.82 1.21 -5.73
N LEU A 18 2.69 1.87 -6.01
CA LEU A 18 2.29 2.14 -7.39
C LEU A 18 3.03 3.38 -7.92
N ASN A 19 3.49 3.28 -9.17
CA ASN A 19 4.41 4.21 -9.83
C ASN A 19 3.94 5.66 -9.97
N ALA A 20 2.69 6.00 -9.63
CA ALA A 20 2.24 7.40 -9.62
C ALA A 20 3.18 8.26 -8.76
N LEU A 21 3.61 7.73 -7.61
CA LEU A 21 4.60 8.39 -6.74
C LEU A 21 6.01 8.47 -7.32
N TYR A 22 6.42 7.56 -8.21
CA TYR A 22 7.78 7.55 -8.74
C TYR A 22 7.93 8.66 -9.79
N ASN A 23 6.97 8.77 -10.71
CA ASN A 23 6.98 9.82 -11.73
C ASN A 23 6.77 11.21 -11.09
N ASP A 24 5.83 11.32 -10.16
CA ASP A 24 5.59 12.57 -9.43
C ASP A 24 6.76 12.91 -8.50
N GLY A 25 7.41 11.90 -7.91
CA GLY A 25 8.59 12.06 -7.07
C GLY A 25 9.81 12.56 -7.83
N GLU A 26 10.02 12.12 -9.08
CA GLU A 26 11.07 12.69 -9.93
C GLU A 26 10.75 14.14 -10.36
N GLN A 27 9.47 14.48 -10.53
CA GLN A 27 9.07 15.87 -10.77
C GLN A 27 9.26 16.74 -9.52
N ALA A 28 8.94 16.22 -8.33
CA ALA A 28 9.10 16.90 -7.05
C ALA A 28 10.56 17.16 -6.65
N LYS A 29 11.53 16.52 -7.32
CA LYS A 29 12.96 16.84 -7.17
C LYS A 29 13.39 18.06 -7.97
N ARG A 30 12.54 18.59 -8.86
CA ARG A 30 12.84 19.81 -9.60
C ARG A 30 12.63 21.02 -8.69
N ASP A 31 13.55 21.97 -8.76
CA ASP A 31 13.54 23.17 -7.91
C ASP A 31 12.30 24.06 -8.11
N ASP A 32 11.60 23.91 -9.25
CA ASP A 32 10.40 24.65 -9.62
C ASP A 32 9.10 23.90 -9.33
N PHE A 33 9.16 22.72 -8.71
CA PHE A 33 7.97 21.93 -8.44
C PHE A 33 7.22 22.45 -7.21
N THR A 34 6.02 22.99 -7.45
CA THR A 34 5.11 23.45 -6.40
C THR A 34 3.73 22.82 -6.54
N LEU A 35 3.06 22.58 -5.41
CA LEU A 35 1.69 22.09 -5.34
C LEU A 35 0.79 23.13 -4.61
N PRO A 36 -0.52 23.19 -4.94
CA PRO A 36 -1.16 22.56 -6.11
C PRO A 36 -0.73 23.24 -7.42
N ASN A 37 -0.96 22.58 -8.56
CA ASN A 37 -0.69 23.11 -9.91
C ASN A 37 -1.69 22.58 -10.96
N GLU A 38 -1.50 22.91 -12.25
CA GLU A 38 -2.42 22.51 -13.33
C GLU A 38 -2.59 21.00 -13.47
N GLN A 39 -1.56 20.22 -13.16
CA GLN A 39 -1.56 18.76 -13.25
C GLN A 39 -1.97 18.10 -11.92
N HIS A 40 -1.77 18.78 -10.80
CA HIS A 40 -2.01 18.27 -9.46
C HIS A 40 -2.94 19.20 -8.67
N PRO A 41 -4.24 18.86 -8.54
CA PRO A 41 -5.23 19.72 -7.90
C PRO A 41 -5.13 19.77 -6.36
N SER A 42 -4.21 19.01 -5.78
CA SER A 42 -4.00 18.85 -4.34
C SER A 42 -2.60 19.36 -3.97
N ASP A 43 -2.46 19.91 -2.76
CA ASP A 43 -1.19 20.31 -2.16
C ASP A 43 -0.34 19.10 -1.69
N HIS A 44 -0.93 17.91 -1.67
CA HIS A 44 -0.27 16.63 -1.39
C HIS A 44 -0.31 15.67 -2.58
N LEU A 45 0.75 14.85 -2.71
CA LEU A 45 0.81 13.74 -3.66
C LEU A 45 0.11 12.48 -3.08
N PRO A 46 -0.62 11.71 -3.91
CA PRO A 46 -1.34 10.53 -3.43
C PRO A 46 -0.39 9.39 -3.04
N LEU A 47 -0.67 8.75 -1.91
CA LEU A 47 -0.04 7.47 -1.57
C LEU A 47 -0.80 6.31 -2.18
N MET A 48 -0.10 5.47 -2.96
CA MET A 48 -0.69 4.33 -3.62
C MET A 48 0.18 3.08 -3.45
N ALA A 49 -0.46 1.99 -3.04
CA ALA A 49 0.20 0.70 -2.84
C ALA A 49 -0.74 -0.46 -3.22
N GLU A 50 -0.17 -1.51 -3.79
CA GLU A 50 -0.83 -2.79 -3.94
C GLU A 50 -0.59 -3.63 -2.68
N PHE A 51 -1.66 -4.16 -2.10
CA PHE A 51 -1.62 -5.02 -0.93
C PHE A 51 -2.13 -6.41 -1.26
N VAL A 52 -1.55 -7.42 -0.61
CA VAL A 52 -2.04 -8.80 -0.62
C VAL A 52 -2.64 -9.12 0.75
N LEU A 53 -3.85 -9.65 0.74
CA LEU A 53 -4.50 -10.17 1.95
C LEU A 53 -4.04 -11.61 2.19
N LEU A 54 -3.46 -11.85 3.35
CA LEU A 54 -3.08 -13.17 3.81
C LEU A 54 -4.29 -13.93 4.36
N PRO A 55 -4.32 -15.27 4.19
CA PRO A 55 -5.32 -16.12 4.83
C PRO A 55 -5.32 -15.89 6.35
N SER A 56 -6.49 -15.95 6.98
CA SER A 56 -6.53 -16.05 8.44
C SER A 56 -5.94 -17.39 8.87
N SER A 57 -5.19 -17.41 9.96
CA SER A 57 -4.63 -18.63 10.56
C SER A 57 -5.69 -19.56 11.18
N SER A 58 -6.92 -19.55 10.68
CA SER A 58 -8.06 -20.33 11.14
C SER A 58 -8.43 -21.38 10.10
N THR A 59 -7.52 -22.32 9.84
CA THR A 59 -7.85 -23.58 9.18
C THR A 59 -6.94 -24.68 9.75
N ASN A 60 -7.09 -24.92 11.04
CA ASN A 60 -6.84 -26.27 11.57
C ASN A 60 -8.12 -27.07 11.34
N ASP A 61 -8.36 -27.46 10.10
CA ASP A 61 -9.22 -28.62 9.84
C ASP A 61 -8.43 -29.84 10.29
N ASN A 62 -8.50 -30.15 11.58
CA ASN A 62 -7.95 -31.37 12.15
C ASN A 62 -8.68 -32.56 11.52
N ILE A 63 -8.06 -33.15 10.51
CA ILE A 63 -8.25 -34.55 10.14
C ILE A 63 -7.73 -35.38 11.32
N SER A 64 -8.62 -35.91 12.15
CA SER A 64 -8.52 -37.25 12.74
C SER A 64 -9.63 -37.51 13.76
N GLU A 65 -10.69 -38.22 13.36
CA GLU A 65 -11.17 -39.32 14.19
C GLU A 65 -11.11 -40.59 13.36
N SER A 66 -10.19 -41.45 13.78
CA SER A 66 -9.94 -42.79 13.30
C SER A 66 -10.69 -43.76 14.22
N LYS A 67 -11.22 -44.85 13.64
CA LYS A 67 -11.74 -46.08 14.28
C LYS A 67 -13.11 -45.91 14.92
N LYS A 68 -14.12 -46.73 14.59
CA LYS A 68 -14.13 -48.19 14.46
C LYS A 68 -15.26 -48.64 13.55
#